data_AF-G3IPR4-F1
#
_entry.id   AF-G3IPR4-F1
#
_cell.length_a   1.000
_cell.length_b   1.000
_cell.length_c   1.000
_cell.angle_alpha   90.00
_cell.angle_beta   90.00
_cell.angle_gamma   90.00
#
_symmetry.space_group_name_H-M   'P 1'
#
loop_
_entity.id
_entity.type
_entity.pdbx_description
1 polymer ?
#
loop_
_entity_poly.entity_id
_entity_poly.type
_entity_poly.pdbx_seq_one_letter_code
_entity_poly.pdbx_strand_id
1 'polypeptide(L)'
;MPNDFLSFQDIATEAAHPIRLFCRYIDRIHIFFRFTADEARDLIQRYLTEHPDPNNENIVGYNNKKCWPRDARMRLMKHDVNLGRAVFWDIKNRLPRSVTTVQWENSFVSVYSKDNPNLLFNMCGFECRILPKCRTSYEEFTHKDGVWNLQNEVTKERTAQCFLRVDDESMQRFHNRVRQILMASGSTTFTKLCLVY
;
A
#
# COMPACT_ATOMS: atom_id res chain seq x y z
N MET A 1 -26.70 6.02 14.50
CA MET A 1 -25.45 6.33 15.23
C MET A 1 -24.31 6.24 14.23
N PRO A 2 -23.36 7.18 14.17
CA PRO A 2 -22.24 7.10 13.22
C PRO A 2 -21.31 5.93 13.56
N ASN A 3 -20.69 5.34 12.55
CA ASN A 3 -19.70 4.29 12.72
C ASN A 3 -18.32 4.89 13.08
N ASP A 4 -17.53 4.14 13.83
CA ASP A 4 -16.12 4.43 14.06
C ASP A 4 -15.28 4.11 12.82
N PHE A 5 -14.03 4.59 12.80
CA PHE A 5 -13.11 4.39 11.68
C PHE A 5 -12.93 2.90 11.36
N LEU A 6 -13.13 2.53 10.08
CA LEU A 6 -13.06 1.16 9.55
C LEU A 6 -14.03 0.16 10.20
N SER A 7 -15.15 0.64 10.73
CA SER A 7 -16.23 -0.22 11.24
C SER A 7 -17.49 -0.12 10.37
N PHE A 8 -18.18 -1.26 10.25
CA PHE A 8 -19.45 -1.40 9.54
C PHE A 8 -20.57 -1.76 10.52
N GLN A 9 -21.82 -1.52 10.12
CA GLN A 9 -22.98 -1.92 10.92
C GLN A 9 -23.14 -3.45 10.96
N ASP A 10 -22.82 -4.11 9.85
CA ASP A 10 -23.01 -5.54 9.66
C ASP A 10 -22.08 -6.08 8.56
N ILE A 11 -21.87 -7.39 8.57
CA ILE A 11 -20.98 -8.08 7.62
C ILE A 11 -21.57 -8.05 6.19
N ALA A 12 -22.90 -8.01 6.04
CA ALA A 12 -23.52 -7.98 4.72
C ALA A 12 -23.31 -6.62 4.03
N THR A 13 -23.41 -5.50 4.76
CA THR A 13 -23.04 -4.18 4.21
C THR A 13 -21.56 -4.07 3.91
N GLU A 14 -20.68 -4.62 4.77
CA GLU A 14 -19.26 -4.71 4.46
C GLU A 14 -19.04 -5.44 3.14
N ALA A 15 -19.72 -6.58 2.93
CA ALA A 15 -19.60 -7.48 1.78
C ALA A 15 -20.30 -6.98 0.48
N ALA A 16 -21.17 -5.98 0.56
CA ALA A 16 -21.99 -5.52 -0.56
C ALA A 16 -21.23 -4.83 -1.71
N HIS A 17 -20.08 -4.19 -1.44
CA HIS A 17 -19.35 -3.40 -2.45
C HIS A 17 -17.84 -3.67 -2.45
N PRO A 18 -17.15 -3.76 -3.61
CA PRO A 18 -15.72 -4.12 -3.66
C PRO A 18 -14.79 -3.23 -2.83
N ILE A 19 -15.11 -1.95 -2.65
CA ILE A 19 -14.38 -1.04 -1.73
C ILE A 19 -14.76 -1.39 -0.29
N ARG A 20 -13.80 -1.88 0.49
CA ARG A 20 -14.01 -2.25 1.91
C ARG A 20 -13.46 -1.23 2.89
N LEU A 21 -12.32 -0.61 2.59
CA LEU A 21 -11.71 0.38 3.48
C LEU A 21 -11.33 1.61 2.66
N PHE A 22 -11.56 2.78 3.24
CA PHE A 22 -11.18 4.06 2.66
C PHE A 22 -10.59 4.95 3.74
N CYS A 23 -9.43 5.51 3.46
CA CYS A 23 -8.80 6.51 4.32
C CYS A 23 -8.23 7.63 3.44
N ARG A 24 -8.45 8.87 3.87
CA ARG A 24 -7.85 10.04 3.25
C ARG A 24 -7.08 10.81 4.31
N TYR A 25 -5.78 10.98 4.09
CA TYR A 25 -4.90 11.79 4.93
C TYR A 25 -4.45 13.01 4.14
N ILE A 26 -5.11 14.15 4.37
CA ILE A 26 -4.90 15.42 3.65
C ILE A 26 -5.09 15.24 2.13
N ASP A 27 -4.01 14.98 1.40
CA ASP A 27 -3.90 14.81 -0.04
C ASP A 27 -3.65 13.33 -0.45
N ARG A 28 -3.29 12.46 0.49
CA ARG A 28 -3.04 11.04 0.24
C ARG A 28 -4.32 10.23 0.42
N ILE A 29 -4.60 9.35 -0.54
CA ILE A 29 -5.79 8.48 -0.56
C ILE A 29 -5.34 7.02 -0.46
N HIS A 30 -5.94 6.27 0.44
CA HIS A 30 -5.73 4.85 0.63
C HIS A 30 -7.08 4.13 0.48
N ILE A 31 -7.15 3.18 -0.46
CA ILE A 31 -8.38 2.43 -0.76
C ILE A 31 -8.04 0.95 -0.75
N PHE A 32 -8.82 0.16 -0.01
CA PHE A 32 -8.71 -1.29 0.01
C PHE A 32 -9.89 -1.92 -0.74
N PHE A 33 -9.56 -2.73 -1.74
CA PHE A 33 -10.53 -3.44 -2.56
C PHE A 33 -10.50 -4.94 -2.28
N ARG A 34 -11.68 -5.56 -2.30
CA ARG A 34 -11.87 -7.00 -2.24
C ARG A 34 -12.83 -7.42 -3.35
N PHE A 35 -12.24 -7.80 -4.48
CA PHE A 35 -12.96 -8.32 -5.64
C PHE A 35 -13.22 -9.83 -5.52
N THR A 36 -14.33 -10.27 -6.09
CA THR A 36 -14.53 -11.66 -6.49
C THR A 36 -13.79 -11.96 -7.79
N ALA A 37 -13.66 -13.25 -8.16
CA ALA A 37 -13.02 -13.64 -9.40
C ALA A 37 -13.75 -13.09 -10.64
N ASP A 38 -15.07 -12.98 -10.57
CA ASP A 38 -15.89 -12.50 -11.69
C ASP A 38 -15.82 -10.98 -11.83
N GLU A 39 -15.91 -10.25 -10.72
CA GLU A 39 -15.73 -8.78 -10.70
C GLU A 39 -14.34 -8.38 -11.20
N ALA A 40 -13.28 -9.07 -10.75
CA ALA A 40 -11.93 -8.81 -11.20
C ALA A 40 -11.77 -9.05 -12.71
N ARG A 41 -12.37 -10.13 -13.23
CA ARG A 41 -12.33 -10.47 -14.66
C ARG A 41 -13.06 -9.43 -15.50
N ASP A 42 -14.26 -9.04 -15.08
CA ASP A 42 -15.06 -8.01 -15.76
C ASP A 42 -14.33 -6.66 -15.80
N LEU A 43 -13.77 -6.22 -14.66
CA LEU A 43 -13.04 -4.97 -14.57
C LEU A 43 -11.80 -4.95 -15.48
N ILE A 44 -11.04 -6.05 -15.50
CA ILE A 44 -9.89 -6.20 -16.40
C ILE A 44 -10.36 -6.18 -17.87
N GLN A 45 -11.46 -6.85 -18.19
CA GLN A 45 -11.98 -6.89 -19.56
C GLN A 45 -12.40 -5.51 -20.05
N ARG A 46 -13.10 -4.73 -19.22
CA ARG A 46 -13.47 -3.34 -19.54
C ARG A 46 -12.22 -2.48 -19.76
N TYR A 47 -11.23 -2.58 -18.88
CA TYR A 47 -9.96 -1.87 -19.04
C TYR A 47 -9.24 -2.22 -20.35
N LEU A 48 -9.11 -3.51 -20.67
CA LEU A 48 -8.42 -3.96 -21.89
C LEU A 48 -9.20 -3.67 -23.17
N THR A 49 -10.52 -3.48 -23.09
CA THR A 49 -11.34 -3.05 -24.23
C THR A 49 -11.05 -1.61 -24.61
N GLU A 50 -10.87 -0.73 -23.62
CA GLU A 50 -10.50 0.66 -23.89
C GLU A 50 -9.01 0.84 -24.16
N HIS A 51 -8.16 0.05 -23.51
CA HIS A 51 -6.70 0.15 -23.55
C HIS A 51 -6.11 -1.21 -23.94
N PRO A 52 -6.18 -1.60 -25.24
CA PRO A 52 -5.70 -2.88 -25.70
C PRO A 52 -4.17 -2.97 -25.57
N ASP A 53 -3.68 -4.07 -24.98
CA ASP A 53 -2.25 -4.35 -24.79
C ASP A 53 -1.86 -5.67 -25.48
N PRO A 54 -1.58 -5.64 -26.80
CA PRO A 54 -1.20 -6.84 -27.56
C PRO A 54 0.22 -7.32 -27.24
N ASN A 55 1.10 -6.42 -26.77
CA ASN A 55 2.53 -6.69 -26.56
C ASN A 55 2.89 -7.05 -25.11
N ASN A 56 1.91 -7.09 -24.19
CA ASN A 56 2.13 -7.25 -22.74
C ASN A 56 3.00 -6.14 -22.13
N GLU A 57 2.91 -4.93 -22.66
CA GLU A 57 3.65 -3.76 -22.19
C GLU A 57 3.15 -3.25 -20.84
N ASN A 58 1.96 -3.66 -20.38
CA ASN A 58 1.42 -3.26 -19.08
C ASN A 58 2.33 -3.60 -17.89
N ILE A 59 3.17 -4.63 -18.01
CA ILE A 59 4.15 -5.03 -16.99
C ILE A 59 5.28 -4.00 -16.91
N VAL A 60 5.64 -3.39 -18.04
CA VAL A 60 6.64 -2.34 -18.13
C VAL A 60 6.09 -1.07 -17.50
N GLY A 61 6.86 -0.44 -16.61
CA GLY A 61 6.42 0.77 -15.89
C GLY A 61 5.44 0.53 -14.74
N TYR A 62 5.28 -0.72 -14.28
CA TYR A 62 4.57 -0.97 -13.03
C TYR A 62 5.47 -0.65 -11.83
N ASN A 63 5.07 0.34 -11.04
CA ASN A 63 5.83 0.77 -9.86
C ASN A 63 5.86 -0.35 -8.80
N ASN A 64 7.05 -0.65 -8.28
CA ASN A 64 7.22 -1.63 -7.21
C ASN A 64 8.17 -1.13 -6.14
N LYS A 65 7.94 -1.57 -4.90
CA LYS A 65 8.67 -1.16 -3.71
C LYS A 65 10.03 -1.88 -3.65
N LYS A 66 11.10 -1.17 -4.05
CA LYS A 66 12.48 -1.68 -4.12
C LYS A 66 13.16 -1.83 -2.75
N CYS A 67 12.61 -1.20 -1.73
CA CYS A 67 12.99 -1.33 -0.33
C CYS A 67 12.89 -2.79 0.18
N TRP A 68 11.93 -3.57 -0.33
CA TRP A 68 11.72 -4.95 0.06
C TRP A 68 12.57 -5.93 -0.79
N PRO A 69 13.04 -7.03 -0.19
CA PRO A 69 13.70 -8.13 -0.91
C PRO A 69 12.86 -8.66 -2.09
N ARG A 70 13.54 -9.29 -3.06
CA ARG A 70 12.93 -9.69 -4.35
C ARG A 70 11.78 -10.70 -4.20
N ASP A 71 11.81 -11.49 -3.15
CA ASP A 71 10.82 -12.49 -2.74
C ASP A 71 9.67 -11.89 -1.92
N ALA A 72 9.91 -10.76 -1.23
CA ALA A 72 8.94 -10.07 -0.40
C ALA A 72 8.12 -9.01 -1.15
N ARG A 73 8.62 -8.53 -2.30
CA ARG A 73 7.90 -7.58 -3.16
C ARG A 73 6.76 -8.25 -3.95
N MET A 74 5.86 -7.43 -4.52
CA MET A 74 4.81 -7.92 -5.42
C MET A 74 5.44 -8.54 -6.68
N ARG A 75 5.02 -9.75 -7.02
CA ARG A 75 5.34 -10.44 -8.27
C ARG A 75 4.47 -9.88 -9.39
N LEU A 76 5.09 -9.59 -10.53
CA LEU A 76 4.42 -8.97 -11.66
C LEU A 76 3.81 -10.02 -12.58
N MET A 77 2.70 -10.64 -12.14
CA MET A 77 1.90 -11.53 -12.98
C MET A 77 0.97 -10.73 -13.88
N LYS A 78 0.76 -11.17 -15.13
CA LYS A 78 -0.09 -10.46 -16.11
C LYS A 78 -1.49 -10.14 -15.56
N HIS A 79 -2.12 -11.11 -14.89
CA HIS A 79 -3.45 -10.93 -14.28
C HIS A 79 -3.43 -9.83 -13.20
N ASP A 80 -2.49 -9.91 -12.26
CA ASP A 80 -2.41 -8.98 -11.13
C ASP A 80 -2.01 -7.55 -11.57
N VAL A 81 -1.11 -7.44 -12.54
CA VAL A 81 -0.72 -6.16 -13.15
C VAL A 81 -1.89 -5.51 -13.86
N ASN A 82 -2.63 -6.28 -14.67
CA ASN A 82 -3.81 -5.76 -15.36
C ASN A 82 -4.90 -5.37 -14.38
N LEU A 83 -5.12 -6.14 -13.31
CA LEU A 83 -6.06 -5.78 -12.26
C LEU A 83 -5.65 -4.47 -11.58
N GLY A 84 -4.38 -4.32 -11.22
CA GLY A 84 -3.87 -3.09 -10.59
C GLY A 84 -4.06 -1.86 -11.47
N ARG A 85 -3.77 -1.97 -12.78
CA ARG A 85 -3.99 -0.88 -13.74
C ARG A 85 -5.47 -0.61 -13.98
N ALA A 86 -6.30 -1.63 -14.07
CA ALA A 86 -7.75 -1.50 -14.27
C ALA A 86 -8.41 -0.78 -13.07
N VAL A 87 -8.05 -1.14 -11.84
CA VAL A 87 -8.52 -0.46 -10.62
C VAL A 87 -8.10 1.00 -10.61
N PHE A 88 -6.83 1.28 -10.95
CA PHE A 88 -6.34 2.66 -11.02
C PHE A 88 -7.08 3.48 -12.08
N TRP A 89 -7.29 2.89 -13.27
CA TRP A 89 -8.03 3.52 -14.37
C TRP A 89 -9.48 3.82 -13.97
N ASP A 90 -10.18 2.88 -13.32
CA ASP A 90 -11.54 3.10 -12.83
C ASP A 90 -11.60 4.26 -11.83
N ILE A 91 -10.68 4.31 -10.86
CA ILE A 91 -10.62 5.40 -9.87
C ILE A 91 -10.25 6.73 -10.50
N LYS A 92 -9.33 6.74 -11.48
CA LYS A 92 -8.94 7.95 -12.20
C LYS A 92 -10.11 8.54 -13.00
N ASN A 93 -10.96 7.71 -13.59
CA ASN A 93 -12.10 8.17 -14.38
C ASN A 93 -13.25 8.71 -13.54
N ARG A 94 -13.32 8.37 -12.25
CA ARG A 94 -14.31 8.95 -11.33
C ARG A 94 -14.01 10.41 -10.98
N LEU A 95 -12.81 10.91 -11.30
CA LEU A 95 -12.38 12.26 -10.96
C LEU A 95 -12.37 13.17 -12.21
N PRO A 96 -13.20 14.22 -12.25
CA PRO A 96 -13.12 15.23 -13.30
C PRO A 96 -11.76 15.92 -13.27
N ARG A 97 -11.07 15.93 -14.42
CA ARG A 97 -9.72 16.51 -14.55
C ARG A 97 -9.66 18.02 -14.23
N SER A 98 -10.80 18.71 -14.23
CA SER A 98 -10.91 20.12 -13.85
C SER A 98 -10.75 20.37 -12.36
N VAL A 99 -11.01 19.36 -11.50
CA VAL A 99 -10.91 19.49 -10.04
C VAL A 99 -9.58 18.95 -9.55
N THR A 100 -9.27 17.70 -9.88
CA THR A 100 -8.04 17.04 -9.47
C THR A 100 -7.77 15.83 -10.37
N THR A 101 -6.55 15.29 -10.31
CA THR A 101 -6.15 14.10 -11.07
C THR A 101 -5.24 13.23 -10.24
N VAL A 102 -5.33 11.92 -10.46
CA VAL A 102 -4.40 10.96 -9.88
C VAL A 102 -3.46 10.48 -10.99
N GLN A 103 -2.17 10.64 -10.76
CA GLN A 103 -1.10 10.24 -11.67
C GLN A 103 -0.54 8.87 -11.30
N TRP A 104 -0.22 8.05 -12.29
CA TRP A 104 0.23 6.67 -12.05
C TRP A 104 1.62 6.67 -11.42
N GLU A 105 2.47 7.58 -11.86
CA GLU A 105 3.88 7.72 -11.48
C GLU A 105 4.05 7.95 -9.97
N ASN A 106 3.11 8.69 -9.37
CA ASN A 106 3.09 9.02 -7.94
C ASN A 106 2.20 8.06 -7.13
N SER A 107 1.65 7.03 -7.76
CA SER A 107 0.75 6.06 -7.14
C SER A 107 1.42 4.69 -7.03
N PHE A 108 0.89 3.89 -6.10
CA PHE A 108 1.30 2.51 -5.93
C PHE A 108 0.07 1.64 -5.68
N VAL A 109 -0.07 0.59 -6.47
CA VAL A 109 -1.14 -0.40 -6.34
C VAL A 109 -0.51 -1.75 -6.03
N SER A 110 -0.90 -2.37 -4.93
CA SER A 110 -0.48 -3.72 -4.56
C SER A 110 -1.65 -4.68 -4.65
N VAL A 111 -1.45 -5.81 -5.31
CA VAL A 111 -2.46 -6.86 -5.47
C VAL A 111 -2.05 -8.08 -4.66
N TYR A 112 -2.91 -8.46 -3.71
CA TYR A 112 -2.83 -9.74 -3.03
C TYR A 112 -3.68 -10.76 -3.81
N SER A 113 -3.05 -11.84 -4.25
CA SER A 113 -3.63 -12.82 -5.18
C SER A 113 -3.11 -14.22 -4.88
N LYS A 114 -3.57 -15.24 -5.60
CA LYS A 114 -3.04 -16.62 -5.47
C LYS A 114 -1.53 -16.68 -5.72
N ASP A 115 -0.99 -15.82 -6.59
CA ASP A 115 0.44 -15.80 -6.90
C ASP A 115 1.25 -14.88 -5.98
N ASN A 116 0.56 -13.92 -5.35
CA ASN A 116 1.13 -12.86 -4.52
C ASN A 116 0.72 -13.00 -3.04
N PRO A 117 1.61 -13.52 -2.16
CA PRO A 117 1.29 -13.77 -0.76
C PRO A 117 1.36 -12.53 0.13
N ASN A 118 2.03 -11.47 -0.32
CA ASN A 118 2.23 -10.25 0.45
C ASN A 118 1.31 -9.13 -0.05
N LEU A 119 0.76 -8.35 0.87
CA LEU A 119 0.11 -7.08 0.57
C LEU A 119 1.03 -5.94 1.03
N LEU A 120 1.34 -5.02 0.13
CA LEU A 120 2.25 -3.90 0.39
C LEU A 120 1.48 -2.59 0.37
N PHE A 121 1.77 -1.71 1.32
CA PHE A 121 1.28 -0.34 1.30
C PHE A 121 2.25 0.58 2.05
N ASN A 122 2.06 1.88 1.91
CA ASN A 122 2.77 2.89 2.68
C ASN A 122 1.72 3.84 3.27
N MET A 123 1.85 4.15 4.55
CA MET A 123 1.00 5.10 5.24
C MET A 123 1.82 5.89 6.26
N CYS A 124 1.61 7.21 6.31
CA CYS A 124 2.25 8.12 7.27
C CYS A 124 3.79 8.01 7.37
N GLY A 125 4.48 7.66 6.28
CA GLY A 125 5.95 7.53 6.24
C GLY A 125 6.48 6.18 6.71
N PHE A 126 5.59 5.22 6.95
CA PHE A 126 5.92 3.81 7.17
C PHE A 126 5.51 2.97 5.98
N GLU A 127 6.39 2.07 5.59
CA GLU A 127 6.11 1.04 4.62
C GLU A 127 5.77 -0.26 5.34
N CYS A 128 4.60 -0.77 5.02
CA CYS A 128 3.99 -1.90 5.68
C CYS A 128 3.85 -3.06 4.69
N ARG A 129 4.23 -4.25 5.14
CA ARG A 129 3.99 -5.50 4.42
C ARG A 129 3.18 -6.44 5.29
N ILE A 130 1.97 -6.75 4.87
CA ILE A 130 1.12 -7.73 5.55
C ILE A 130 1.31 -9.10 4.90
N LEU A 131 1.62 -10.10 5.71
CA LEU A 131 1.71 -11.51 5.35
C LEU A 131 0.77 -12.34 6.24
N PRO A 132 -0.30 -12.92 5.70
CA PRO A 132 -1.17 -13.83 6.43
C PRO A 132 -0.45 -15.14 6.81
N LYS A 133 -0.72 -15.65 8.02
CA LYS A 133 -0.11 -16.90 8.53
C LYS A 133 -0.37 -18.10 7.61
N CYS A 134 -1.55 -18.17 6.99
CA CYS A 134 -1.93 -19.25 6.09
C CYS A 134 -1.09 -19.35 4.81
N ARG A 135 -0.26 -18.33 4.50
CA ARG A 135 0.61 -18.30 3.31
C ARG A 135 2.09 -18.25 3.65
N THR A 136 2.47 -18.39 4.91
CA THR A 136 3.86 -18.45 5.33
C THR A 136 4.46 -19.80 4.94
N SER A 137 5.67 -19.81 4.38
CA SER A 137 6.37 -21.06 4.02
C SER A 137 6.84 -21.89 5.22
N TYR A 138 6.94 -21.26 6.39
CA TYR A 138 7.30 -21.88 7.66
C TYR A 138 6.19 -21.57 8.67
N GLU A 139 5.71 -22.56 9.42
CA GLU A 139 4.59 -22.38 10.37
C GLU A 139 4.93 -21.47 11.57
N GLU A 140 6.21 -21.19 11.78
CA GLU A 140 6.68 -20.34 12.87
C GLU A 140 6.72 -18.86 12.51
N PHE A 141 6.23 -18.05 13.44
CA PHE A 141 6.28 -16.61 13.36
C PHE A 141 7.72 -16.11 13.52
N THR A 142 8.18 -15.29 12.59
CA THR A 142 9.43 -14.55 12.80
C THR A 142 9.21 -13.51 13.88
N HIS A 143 9.78 -13.74 15.06
CA HIS A 143 9.79 -12.79 16.16
C HIS A 143 10.98 -11.86 16.01
N LYS A 144 10.73 -10.66 15.47
CA LYS A 144 11.69 -9.55 15.39
C LYS A 144 11.00 -8.27 15.85
N ASP A 145 11.76 -7.35 16.44
CA ASP A 145 11.26 -6.10 17.04
C ASP A 145 10.58 -5.14 16.03
N GLY A 146 10.72 -5.38 14.72
CA GLY A 146 10.07 -4.61 13.65
C GLY A 146 8.81 -5.27 13.05
N VAL A 147 8.21 -6.24 13.74
CA VAL A 147 7.05 -7.01 13.25
C VAL A 147 5.87 -6.88 14.20
N TRP A 148 4.75 -6.41 13.69
CA TRP A 148 3.47 -6.42 14.41
C TRP A 148 2.73 -7.72 14.12
N ASN A 149 2.35 -8.43 15.19
CA ASN A 149 1.49 -9.59 15.08
C ASN A 149 0.02 -9.12 15.15
N LEU A 150 -0.69 -9.21 14.04
CA LEU A 150 -2.08 -8.79 13.93
C LEU A 150 -2.99 -9.90 14.46
N GLN A 151 -3.88 -9.54 15.39
CA GLN A 151 -4.82 -10.44 16.02
C GLN A 151 -6.21 -10.24 15.43
N ASN A 152 -6.91 -11.34 15.12
CA ASN A 152 -8.31 -11.29 14.75
C ASN A 152 -9.17 -10.95 15.98
N GLU A 153 -10.07 -9.98 15.83
CA GLU A 153 -10.91 -9.54 16.93
C GLU A 153 -11.88 -10.61 17.43
N VAL A 154 -12.40 -11.47 16.54
CA VAL A 154 -13.40 -12.48 16.90
C VAL A 154 -12.72 -13.72 17.51
N THR A 155 -11.75 -14.31 16.80
CA THR A 155 -11.11 -15.56 17.25
C THR A 155 -10.00 -15.32 18.27
N LYS A 156 -9.54 -14.08 18.43
CA LYS A 156 -8.38 -13.70 19.26
C LYS A 156 -7.08 -14.41 18.84
N GLU A 157 -7.04 -15.01 17.66
CA GLU A 157 -5.82 -15.65 17.12
C GLU A 157 -4.97 -14.64 16.34
N ARG A 158 -3.66 -14.86 16.32
CA ARG A 158 -2.74 -14.10 15.47
C ARG A 158 -2.83 -14.63 14.04
N THR A 159 -3.46 -13.88 13.15
CA THR A 159 -3.78 -14.33 11.78
C THR A 159 -2.81 -13.79 10.74
N ALA A 160 -2.12 -12.68 10.99
CA ALA A 160 -1.19 -12.07 10.06
C ALA A 160 -0.03 -11.38 10.77
N GLN A 161 1.09 -11.22 10.06
CA GLN A 161 2.22 -10.41 10.48
C GLN A 161 2.33 -9.18 9.58
N CYS A 162 2.50 -8.00 10.19
CA CYS A 162 2.83 -6.77 9.49
C CYS A 162 4.29 -6.43 9.76
N PHE A 163 5.11 -6.43 8.71
CA PHE A 163 6.49 -5.99 8.75
C PHE A 163 6.54 -4.51 8.47
N LEU A 164 7.26 -3.76 9.31
CA LEU A 164 7.37 -2.32 9.20
C LEU A 164 8.77 -1.90 8.78
N ARG A 165 8.84 -0.89 7.92
CA ARG A 165 10.06 -0.18 7.56
C ARG A 165 9.76 1.31 7.45
N VAL A 166 10.80 2.12 7.63
CA VAL A 166 10.71 3.56 7.39
C VAL A 166 10.78 3.80 5.88
N ASP A 167 9.91 4.66 5.37
CA ASP A 167 9.88 5.05 3.97
C ASP A 167 11.13 5.83 3.55
N ASP A 168 11.56 5.65 2.31
CA ASP A 168 12.76 6.29 1.76
C ASP A 168 12.63 7.82 1.76
N GLU A 169 11.43 8.34 1.49
CA GLU A 169 11.14 9.78 1.54
C GLU A 169 11.36 10.34 2.96
N SER A 170 10.91 9.61 3.98
CA SER A 170 11.01 10.04 5.38
C SER A 170 12.46 9.99 5.87
N MET A 171 13.22 8.96 5.47
CA MET A 171 14.67 8.90 5.73
C MET A 171 15.41 10.07 5.06
N GLN A 172 15.06 10.41 3.82
CA GLN A 172 15.68 11.52 3.12
C GLN A 172 15.33 12.88 3.75
N ARG A 173 14.09 13.07 4.21
CA ARG A 173 13.70 14.27 4.97
C ARG A 173 14.51 14.40 6.26
N PHE A 174 14.70 13.31 6.99
CA PHE A 174 15.54 13.30 8.19
C PHE A 174 16.99 13.69 7.86
N HIS A 175 17.58 13.09 6.82
CA HIS A 175 18.94 13.42 6.39
C HIS A 175 19.07 14.88 5.94
N ASN A 176 18.09 15.41 5.20
CA ASN A 176 18.06 16.82 4.80
C ASN A 176 17.91 17.76 6.00
N ARG A 177 17.14 17.35 7.03
CA ARG A 177 17.03 18.09 8.29
C ARG A 177 18.36 18.17 9.02
N VAL A 178 19.08 17.05 9.11
CA VAL A 178 20.43 17.00 9.68
C VAL A 178 21.38 17.92 8.92
N ARG A 179 21.36 17.90 7.57
CA ARG A 179 22.16 18.80 6.73
C ARG A 179 21.84 20.28 7.01
N GLN A 180 20.57 20.62 7.14
CA GLN A 180 20.14 21.99 7.46
C GLN A 180 20.68 22.45 8.81
N ILE A 181 20.64 21.58 9.83
CA ILE A 181 21.18 21.89 11.16
C ILE A 181 22.67 22.17 11.07
N LEU A 182 23.43 21.31 10.38
CA LEU A 182 24.87 21.47 10.20
C LEU A 182 25.22 22.76 9.43
N MET A 183 24.45 23.12 8.39
CA MET A 183 24.67 24.36 7.64
C MET A 183 24.31 25.62 8.45
N ALA A 184 23.31 25.54 9.34
CA ALA A 184 22.88 26.67 10.17
C ALA A 184 23.79 26.90 11.39
N SER A 185 24.55 25.89 11.81
CA SER A 185 25.46 25.94 12.95
C SER A 185 26.84 26.47 12.57
N GLY A 186 26.90 27.75 12.17
CA GLY A 186 28.17 28.44 11.86
C GLY A 186 29.03 28.78 13.09
N SER A 187 28.41 29.32 14.15
CA SER A 187 29.08 29.71 15.42
C SER A 187 28.22 29.46 16.66
N THR A 188 27.44 28.37 16.67
CA THR A 188 26.59 27.99 17.82
C THR A 188 27.33 27.06 18.77
N THR A 189 27.00 27.11 20.07
CA THR A 189 27.59 26.22 21.08
C THR A 189 27.29 24.74 20.80
N PHE A 190 28.21 23.84 21.14
CA PHE A 190 28.03 22.39 20.97
C PHE A 190 26.77 21.86 21.68
N THR A 191 26.38 22.46 22.81
CA THR A 191 25.14 22.12 23.52
C THR A 191 23.91 22.39 22.66
N LYS A 192 23.91 23.46 21.87
CA LYS A 192 22.80 23.81 20.96
C LYS A 192 22.72 22.85 19.77
N LEU A 193 23.85 22.30 19.33
CA LEU A 193 23.88 21.23 18.34
C LEU A 193 23.30 19.92 18.89
N CYS A 194 23.63 19.55 20.13
CA CYS A 194 23.09 18.35 20.78
C CYS A 194 21.59 18.44 21.11
N LEU A 195 21.07 19.61 21.48
CA LEU A 195 19.65 19.79 21.84
C LEU A 195 18.68 19.77 20.65
N VAL A 196 19.20 19.88 19.42
CA VAL A 196 18.37 19.85 18.19
C VAL A 196 18.23 18.41 17.65
N TYR A 197 18.97 17.45 18.21
CA TYR A 197 18.82 16.01 17.97
C TYR A 197 17.87 15.34 18.95
#